data_AF-A0A410X3C8-F1
#
_entry.id   AF-A0A410X3C8-F1
#
_cell.length_a   1.000
_cell.length_b   1.000
_cell.length_c   1.000
_cell.angle_alpha   90.00
_cell.angle_beta   90.00
_cell.angle_gamma   90.00
#
_symmetry.space_group_name_H-M   'P 1'
#
loop_
_entity.id
_entity.type
_entity.pdbx_description
1 polymer ?
#
loop_
_entity_poly.entity_id
_entity_poly.type
_entity_poly.pdbx_seq_one_letter_code
_entity_poly.pdbx_strand_id
1 'polypeptide(L)'
;MKTTKLLLVFLVTLALFSNSLPVSATNSIELEASTVYNLDSKGAKLSQLDANSKAVFKNVEITTSKLLLSGNLVNGKLFDLQGTIKKSENSNADLLVGDLKDSLNNFEVIYFGIDRASNSSLTLNKNKFKGGEAVLKLYLLEKGTRNLTIIETTGLNNLFSADLLFSQQDSLDIIDHANQFWYAKILQGTEIPSFEPQGVVSGKSDRPYNISYSVGGGNIYEEMVIRHYIEGPTSLDTSGGTFTTKMYVLSQRTWSYDYSGLDSNSSNFQVGYFTDTRVDSWTDPGDAIRQIQWDGSYQVAGGIKTQFKIGYSLKSKYVPLTSYEINYQFETPYTAKTLKVFDNSGSNVTRAAGTKYSSGMYLKNTGQTFDVTFTVGHYDTNKQKELYVTWTYDVYNGQSPYAPANGTKTSNMSFSYYSS
;
A
#
# COMPACT_ATOMS: atom_id res chain seq x y z
N MET A 1 34.73 67.47 -3.33
CA MET A 1 35.14 66.32 -4.17
C MET A 1 33.85 65.58 -4.54
N LYS A 2 33.34 65.65 -5.78
CA LYS A 2 33.78 64.86 -6.96
C LYS A 2 33.92 63.37 -6.53
N THR A 3 33.12 62.41 -6.99
CA THR A 3 32.47 62.22 -8.29
C THR A 3 31.37 61.16 -8.22
N THR A 4 30.30 61.44 -8.95
CA THR A 4 29.40 60.57 -9.71
C THR A 4 30.00 59.21 -10.14
N LYS A 5 29.26 58.12 -9.94
CA LYS A 5 29.28 56.89 -10.76
C LYS A 5 27.83 56.46 -10.98
N LEU A 6 27.24 56.89 -12.08
CA LEU A 6 27.15 56.18 -13.36
C LEU A 6 26.16 55.01 -13.32
N LEU A 7 24.92 55.39 -13.63
CA LEU A 7 23.92 54.68 -14.42
C LEU A 7 24.52 53.54 -15.26
N LEU A 8 24.11 52.30 -15.01
CA LEU A 8 24.03 51.28 -16.06
C LEU A 8 22.56 50.83 -16.16
N VAL A 9 21.89 51.46 -17.11
CA VAL A 9 20.62 51.02 -17.68
C VAL A 9 20.83 49.63 -18.24
N PHE A 10 20.24 48.60 -17.62
CA PHE A 10 19.94 47.36 -18.32
C PHE A 10 18.47 47.38 -18.71
N LEU A 11 18.21 48.12 -19.79
CA LEU A 11 17.03 47.93 -20.63
C LEU A 11 17.23 46.56 -21.32
N VAL A 12 16.75 45.49 -20.71
CA VAL A 12 16.38 44.30 -21.49
C VAL A 12 14.87 44.37 -21.61
N THR A 13 14.51 44.87 -22.78
CA THR A 13 13.23 44.71 -23.45
C THR A 13 12.49 43.48 -22.97
N LEU A 14 11.38 43.75 -22.31
CA LEU A 14 10.18 42.93 -22.22
C LEU A 14 9.76 42.57 -23.65
N ALA A 15 10.46 41.62 -24.28
CA ALA A 15 9.94 40.90 -25.43
C ALA A 15 8.83 40.03 -24.87
N LEU A 16 7.62 40.60 -24.90
CA LEU A 16 6.37 39.88 -24.94
C LEU A 16 6.51 38.83 -26.04
N PHE A 17 7.01 37.64 -25.69
CA PHE A 17 6.65 36.42 -26.37
C PHE A 17 5.20 36.15 -26.01
N SER A 18 4.31 36.96 -26.58
CA SER A 18 3.06 36.43 -27.11
C SER A 18 3.42 35.39 -28.17
N ASN A 19 3.89 34.23 -27.71
CA ASN A 19 3.62 32.99 -28.40
C ASN A 19 2.11 32.80 -28.26
N SER A 20 1.34 33.56 -29.04
CA SER A 20 0.10 33.03 -29.57
C SER A 20 0.52 31.75 -30.26
N LEU A 21 0.34 30.63 -29.56
CA LEU A 21 0.38 29.30 -30.14
C LEU A 21 -0.33 29.43 -31.49
N PRO A 22 0.29 28.98 -32.60
CA PRO A 22 -0.45 28.91 -33.84
C PRO A 22 -1.70 28.10 -33.52
N VAL A 23 -2.87 28.75 -33.63
CA VAL A 23 -4.16 28.06 -33.68
C VAL A 23 -4.16 27.33 -35.01
N SER A 24 -3.35 26.27 -35.07
CA SER A 24 -3.54 25.20 -36.01
C SER A 24 -4.90 24.64 -35.66
N ALA A 25 -5.83 24.66 -36.61
CA ALA A 25 -7.15 24.10 -36.45
C ALA A 25 -6.98 22.65 -35.96
N THR A 26 -7.08 22.48 -34.64
CA THR A 26 -6.88 21.20 -33.98
C THR A 26 -8.22 20.52 -34.15
N ASN A 27 -8.25 19.41 -34.89
CA ASN A 27 -9.43 18.59 -35.05
C ASN A 27 -9.94 18.22 -33.65
N SER A 28 -10.93 18.96 -33.17
CA SER A 28 -11.52 18.68 -31.86
C SER A 28 -12.38 17.45 -32.00
N ILE A 29 -12.16 16.46 -31.16
CA ILE A 29 -12.98 15.25 -31.15
C ILE A 29 -13.96 15.35 -29.99
N GLU A 30 -15.25 15.36 -30.29
CA GLU A 30 -16.31 15.26 -29.30
C GLU A 30 -16.62 13.78 -29.05
N LEU A 31 -16.60 13.37 -27.78
CA LEU A 31 -16.87 12.01 -27.35
C LEU A 31 -17.96 12.00 -26.27
N GLU A 32 -18.75 10.94 -26.28
CA GLU A 32 -19.70 10.68 -25.19
C GLU A 32 -18.97 10.43 -23.87
N ALA A 33 -19.58 10.92 -22.78
CA ALA A 33 -19.11 10.71 -21.43
C ALA A 33 -20.30 10.43 -20.50
N SER A 34 -20.03 9.73 -19.39
CA SER A 34 -20.99 9.49 -18.32
C SER A 34 -20.51 10.23 -17.08
N THR A 35 -21.28 11.22 -16.61
CA THR A 35 -20.98 11.93 -15.35
C THR A 35 -21.92 11.45 -14.25
N VAL A 36 -21.32 10.87 -13.22
CA VAL A 36 -22.00 10.45 -11.99
C VAL A 36 -21.88 11.58 -10.97
N TYR A 37 -22.98 12.27 -10.75
CA TYR A 37 -23.06 13.35 -9.76
C TYR A 37 -23.16 12.78 -8.34
N ASN A 38 -22.36 13.34 -7.44
CA ASN A 38 -22.29 12.94 -6.03
C ASN A 38 -22.18 11.42 -5.87
N LEU A 39 -21.10 10.84 -6.42
CA LEU A 39 -20.79 9.41 -6.32
C LEU A 39 -20.88 8.94 -4.86
N ASP A 40 -21.69 7.94 -4.60
CA ASP A 40 -21.83 7.35 -3.27
C ASP A 40 -20.55 6.59 -2.88
N SER A 41 -20.29 6.45 -1.58
CA SER A 41 -19.05 5.81 -1.11
C SER A 41 -18.96 4.33 -1.47
N LYS A 42 -20.08 3.65 -1.76
CA LYS A 42 -20.12 2.21 -2.06
C LYS A 42 -20.16 1.90 -3.56
N GLY A 43 -20.17 2.92 -4.42
CA GLY A 43 -20.15 2.76 -5.87
C GLY A 43 -21.45 2.24 -6.46
N ALA A 44 -22.58 2.30 -5.73
CA ALA A 44 -23.87 1.82 -6.23
C ALA A 44 -24.28 2.53 -7.53
N LYS A 45 -23.94 3.82 -7.69
CA LYS A 45 -24.19 4.59 -8.92
C LYS A 45 -23.30 4.20 -10.11
N LEU A 46 -22.33 3.29 -9.94
CA LEU A 46 -21.45 2.82 -11.02
C LEU A 46 -21.95 1.55 -11.71
N SER A 47 -23.01 0.91 -11.21
CA SER A 47 -23.55 -0.32 -11.80
C SER A 47 -24.38 -0.09 -13.07
N GLN A 48 -24.87 1.13 -13.28
CA GLN A 48 -25.62 1.53 -14.46
C GLN A 48 -25.18 2.93 -14.85
N LEU A 49 -24.53 3.04 -16.01
CA LEU A 49 -24.09 4.31 -16.57
C LEU A 49 -24.83 4.57 -17.86
N ASP A 50 -25.49 5.72 -17.91
CA ASP A 50 -26.03 6.27 -19.15
C ASP A 50 -25.15 7.43 -19.60
N ALA A 51 -24.90 7.52 -20.91
CA ALA A 51 -24.23 8.66 -21.50
C ALA A 51 -25.10 9.91 -21.30
N ASN A 52 -24.65 10.81 -20.44
CA ASN A 52 -25.39 12.02 -20.03
C ASN A 52 -24.53 13.29 -20.12
N SER A 53 -23.33 13.18 -20.69
CA SER A 53 -22.37 14.26 -20.84
C SER A 53 -21.54 14.06 -22.11
N LYS A 54 -20.68 15.03 -22.44
CA LYS A 54 -19.68 14.88 -23.50
C LYS A 54 -18.36 15.51 -23.06
N ALA A 55 -17.28 15.04 -23.69
CA ALA A 55 -15.95 15.58 -23.55
C ALA A 55 -15.42 15.97 -24.94
N VAL A 56 -14.85 17.16 -25.04
CA VAL A 56 -14.20 17.67 -26.26
C VAL A 56 -12.71 17.61 -26.06
N PHE A 57 -12.02 16.78 -26.84
CA PHE A 57 -10.56 16.67 -26.86
C PHE A 57 -10.00 17.59 -27.93
N LYS A 58 -8.98 18.37 -27.57
CA LYS A 58 -8.32 19.34 -28.45
C LYS A 58 -6.90 18.92 -28.80
N ASN A 59 -6.15 18.42 -27.82
CA ASN A 59 -4.81 17.88 -28.03
C ASN A 59 -4.74 16.46 -27.46
N VAL A 60 -4.26 15.52 -28.26
CA VAL A 60 -4.07 14.13 -27.88
C VAL A 60 -2.73 13.68 -28.44
N GLU A 61 -1.79 13.41 -27.55
CA GLU A 61 -0.47 12.88 -27.89
C GLU A 61 -0.18 11.73 -26.93
N ILE A 62 -0.12 10.52 -27.46
CA ILE A 62 0.06 9.30 -26.66
C ILE A 62 1.21 8.49 -27.26
N THR A 63 2.31 8.44 -26.53
CA THR A 63 3.54 7.72 -26.84
C THR A 63 4.05 7.00 -25.59
N THR A 64 5.06 6.14 -25.73
CA THR A 64 5.67 5.44 -24.60
C THR A 64 6.36 6.39 -23.61
N SER A 65 6.93 7.50 -24.08
CA SER A 65 7.65 8.48 -23.24
C SER A 65 6.79 9.66 -22.78
N LYS A 66 5.60 9.84 -23.36
CA LYS A 66 4.81 11.06 -23.17
C LYS A 66 3.33 10.81 -23.44
N LEU A 67 2.51 11.28 -22.50
CA LEU A 67 1.05 11.30 -22.61
C LEU A 67 0.57 12.72 -22.31
N LEU A 68 -0.08 13.35 -23.30
CA LEU A 68 -0.75 14.64 -23.19
C LEU A 68 -2.19 14.54 -23.68
N LEU A 69 -3.14 15.00 -22.87
CA LEU A 69 -4.55 15.10 -23.21
C LEU A 69 -5.10 16.43 -22.72
N SER A 70 -5.56 17.29 -23.62
CA SER A 70 -6.22 18.53 -23.22
C SER A 70 -7.58 18.67 -23.88
N GLY A 71 -8.49 19.33 -23.17
CA GLY A 71 -9.87 19.40 -23.59
C GLY A 71 -10.78 20.05 -22.57
N ASN A 72 -12.07 19.84 -22.74
CA ASN A 72 -13.08 20.32 -21.83
C ASN A 72 -14.29 19.40 -21.76
N LEU A 73 -14.92 19.35 -20.59
CA LEU A 73 -16.24 18.77 -20.44
C LEU A 73 -17.31 19.76 -20.94
N VAL A 74 -18.50 19.27 -21.31
CA VAL A 74 -19.62 20.12 -21.79
C VAL A 74 -20.06 21.17 -20.76
N ASN A 75 -19.86 20.91 -19.46
CA ASN A 75 -20.09 21.90 -18.41
C ASN A 75 -19.07 23.06 -18.40
N GLY A 76 -18.15 23.10 -19.36
CA GLY A 76 -17.15 24.16 -19.53
C GLY A 76 -15.85 23.95 -18.76
N LYS A 77 -15.75 22.92 -17.91
CA LYS A 77 -14.52 22.64 -17.16
C LYS A 77 -13.41 22.11 -18.05
N LEU A 78 -12.25 22.74 -17.97
CA LEU A 78 -11.06 22.40 -18.74
C LEU A 78 -10.22 21.35 -18.00
N PHE A 79 -9.62 20.43 -18.75
CA PHE A 79 -8.57 19.54 -18.26
C PHE A 79 -7.32 19.66 -19.15
N ASP A 80 -6.14 19.56 -18.52
CA ASP A 80 -4.85 19.49 -19.20
C ASP A 80 -3.99 18.42 -18.52
N LEU A 81 -4.06 17.21 -19.04
CA LEU A 81 -3.49 16.02 -18.43
C LEU A 81 -2.13 15.73 -19.03
N GLN A 82 -1.14 15.51 -18.16
CA GLN A 82 0.21 15.16 -18.56
C GLN A 82 0.80 14.05 -17.70
N GLY A 83 1.60 13.19 -18.31
CA GLY A 83 2.33 12.13 -17.61
C GLY A 83 2.94 11.11 -18.55
N THR A 84 3.08 9.88 -18.07
CA THR A 84 3.69 8.76 -18.81
C THR A 84 2.80 7.52 -18.78
N ILE A 85 3.06 6.61 -19.72
CA ILE A 85 2.41 5.29 -19.78
C ILE A 85 3.32 4.28 -19.07
N LYS A 86 2.70 3.40 -18.29
CA LYS A 86 3.34 2.29 -17.60
C LYS A 86 2.65 0.99 -17.97
N LYS A 87 3.36 -0.13 -17.85
CA LYS A 87 2.76 -1.45 -18.02
C LYS A 87 2.05 -1.89 -16.75
N SER A 88 1.06 -2.77 -16.91
CA SER A 88 0.43 -3.47 -15.80
C SER A 88 1.47 -4.21 -14.94
N GLU A 89 1.21 -4.34 -13.64
CA GLU A 89 2.01 -5.25 -12.79
C GLU A 89 1.81 -6.73 -13.17
N ASN A 90 0.73 -7.03 -13.89
CA ASN A 90 0.50 -8.34 -14.48
C ASN A 90 1.18 -8.39 -15.85
N SER A 91 2.29 -9.12 -15.96
CA SER A 91 3.12 -9.17 -17.18
C SER A 91 2.39 -9.68 -18.43
N ASN A 92 1.28 -10.40 -18.27
CA ASN A 92 0.47 -10.93 -19.37
C ASN A 92 -0.81 -10.11 -19.61
N ALA A 93 -0.98 -8.97 -18.96
CA ALA A 93 -2.17 -8.16 -19.13
C ALA A 93 -2.08 -7.30 -20.38
N ASP A 94 -3.14 -7.36 -21.19
CA ASP A 94 -3.41 -6.48 -22.32
C ASP A 94 -3.82 -5.07 -21.86
N LEU A 95 -3.09 -4.52 -20.90
CA LEU A 95 -3.39 -3.27 -20.22
C LEU A 95 -2.15 -2.38 -20.06
N LEU A 96 -2.28 -1.15 -20.54
CA LEU A 96 -1.37 -0.03 -20.25
C LEU A 96 -2.09 1.00 -19.40
N VAL A 97 -1.41 1.55 -18.39
CA VAL A 97 -1.99 2.50 -17.43
C VAL A 97 -1.19 3.79 -17.44
N GLY A 98 -1.89 4.92 -17.46
CA GLY A 98 -1.27 6.25 -17.42
C GLY A 98 -1.13 6.75 -15.99
N ASP A 99 0.04 7.30 -15.67
CA ASP A 99 0.29 8.04 -14.43
C ASP A 99 0.21 9.54 -14.73
N LEU A 100 -1.01 10.08 -14.67
CA LEU A 100 -1.34 11.43 -15.16
C LEU A 100 -1.70 12.40 -14.04
N LYS A 101 -1.42 13.68 -14.28
CA LYS A 101 -1.87 14.79 -13.44
C LYS A 101 -2.52 15.88 -14.30
N ASP A 102 -3.56 16.51 -13.76
CA ASP A 102 -4.17 17.70 -14.36
C ASP A 102 -3.39 18.95 -13.96
N SER A 103 -2.71 19.56 -14.92
CA SER A 103 -1.93 20.79 -14.75
C SER A 103 -2.80 22.00 -14.40
N LEU A 104 -4.09 21.97 -14.76
CA LEU A 104 -5.04 23.02 -14.39
C LEU A 104 -5.62 22.85 -12.99
N ASN A 105 -5.33 21.72 -12.32
CA ASN A 105 -5.77 21.42 -10.97
C ASN A 105 -7.30 21.46 -10.79
N ASN A 106 -8.08 21.23 -11.86
CA ASN A 106 -9.53 21.14 -11.82
C ASN A 106 -10.02 19.73 -11.49
N PHE A 107 -9.22 18.73 -11.85
CA PHE A 107 -9.54 17.31 -11.67
C PHE A 107 -8.44 16.56 -10.92
N GLU A 108 -8.87 15.55 -10.18
CA GLU A 108 -8.02 14.40 -9.84
C GLU A 108 -8.19 13.35 -10.92
N VAL A 109 -7.08 12.91 -11.52
CA VAL A 109 -7.11 11.81 -12.49
C VAL A 109 -7.19 10.50 -11.73
N ILE A 110 -8.37 9.90 -11.72
CA ILE A 110 -8.60 8.64 -11.01
C ILE A 110 -7.96 7.49 -11.78
N TYR A 111 -8.15 7.48 -13.09
CA TYR A 111 -7.64 6.43 -13.96
C TYR A 111 -7.44 6.91 -15.38
N PHE A 112 -6.35 6.45 -16.00
CA PHE A 112 -6.19 6.43 -17.44
C PHE A 112 -5.70 5.04 -17.84
N GLY A 113 -6.33 4.41 -18.83
CA GLY A 113 -5.91 3.10 -19.32
C GLY A 113 -6.17 2.91 -20.80
N ILE A 114 -5.35 2.08 -21.44
CA ILE A 114 -5.55 1.56 -22.79
C ILE A 114 -5.60 0.05 -22.67
N ASP A 115 -6.72 -0.54 -23.04
CA ASP A 115 -7.08 -1.90 -22.67
C ASP A 115 -7.60 -2.69 -23.88
N ARG A 116 -6.92 -3.78 -24.26
CA ARG A 116 -7.36 -4.64 -25.38
C ARG A 116 -8.24 -5.80 -24.93
N ALA A 117 -8.36 -6.02 -23.62
CA ALA A 117 -9.13 -7.07 -22.99
C ALA A 117 -10.31 -6.49 -22.19
N SER A 118 -11.00 -5.50 -22.77
CA SER A 118 -12.07 -4.72 -22.12
C SER A 118 -13.24 -5.56 -21.55
N ASN A 119 -13.44 -6.78 -22.03
CA ASN A 119 -14.47 -7.71 -21.55
C ASN A 119 -14.11 -8.45 -20.25
N SER A 120 -12.82 -8.66 -19.99
CA SER A 120 -12.34 -9.31 -18.76
C SER A 120 -11.80 -8.32 -17.73
N SER A 121 -11.75 -7.03 -18.07
CA SER A 121 -11.28 -5.95 -17.19
C SER A 121 -12.43 -5.10 -16.63
N LEU A 122 -12.10 -4.17 -15.73
CA LEU A 122 -13.05 -3.18 -15.23
C LEU A 122 -13.36 -2.12 -16.29
N THR A 123 -14.34 -2.43 -17.14
CA THR A 123 -15.01 -1.50 -18.06
C THR A 123 -16.41 -1.22 -17.52
N LEU A 124 -16.78 0.03 -17.36
CA LEU A 124 -18.05 0.41 -16.74
C LEU A 124 -19.21 0.43 -17.76
N ASN A 125 -18.93 0.71 -19.04
CA ASN A 125 -19.88 0.60 -20.15
C ASN A 125 -19.68 -0.72 -20.93
N LYS A 126 -19.68 -1.87 -20.24
CA LYS A 126 -19.34 -3.20 -20.82
C LYS A 126 -20.03 -3.49 -22.16
N ASN A 127 -21.31 -3.12 -22.29
CA ASN A 127 -22.11 -3.45 -23.48
C ASN A 127 -21.79 -2.58 -24.71
N LYS A 128 -20.90 -1.58 -24.59
CA LYS A 128 -20.60 -0.62 -25.67
C LYS A 128 -19.50 -1.11 -26.62
N PHE A 129 -18.59 -1.97 -26.17
CA PHE A 129 -17.37 -2.31 -26.92
C PHE A 129 -17.37 -3.78 -27.36
N LYS A 130 -16.75 -4.05 -28.51
CA LYS A 130 -16.58 -5.42 -29.00
C LYS A 130 -15.30 -6.02 -28.43
N GLY A 131 -15.28 -7.35 -28.31
CA GLY A 131 -14.07 -8.07 -27.88
C GLY A 131 -12.89 -7.81 -28.83
N GLY A 132 -11.71 -7.53 -28.26
CA GLY A 132 -10.47 -7.27 -29.00
C GLY A 132 -10.26 -5.81 -29.44
N GLU A 133 -11.22 -4.92 -29.21
CA GLU A 133 -11.02 -3.49 -29.44
C GLU A 133 -10.16 -2.89 -28.32
N ALA A 134 -9.15 -2.08 -28.67
CA ALA A 134 -8.43 -1.27 -27.71
C ALA A 134 -9.35 -0.15 -27.21
N VAL A 135 -9.74 -0.20 -25.95
CA VAL A 135 -10.58 0.81 -25.30
C VAL A 135 -9.69 1.74 -24.49
N LEU A 136 -9.76 3.03 -24.79
CA LEU A 136 -9.19 4.07 -23.93
C LEU A 136 -10.21 4.41 -22.84
N LYS A 137 -9.74 4.42 -21.59
CA LYS A 137 -10.50 4.73 -20.39
C LYS A 137 -9.88 5.94 -19.71
N LEU A 138 -10.68 6.97 -19.42
CA LEU A 138 -10.27 8.16 -18.69
C LEU A 138 -11.34 8.54 -17.67
N TYR A 139 -10.98 8.48 -16.38
CA TYR A 139 -11.87 8.80 -15.27
C TYR A 139 -11.34 10.01 -14.51
N LEU A 140 -12.16 11.06 -14.43
CA LEU A 140 -11.82 12.34 -13.84
C LEU A 140 -12.77 12.64 -12.68
N LEU A 141 -12.21 12.88 -11.49
CA LEU A 141 -12.97 13.34 -10.34
C LEU A 141 -12.80 14.86 -10.21
N GLU A 142 -13.90 15.60 -10.27
CA GLU A 142 -13.90 17.05 -10.14
C GLU A 142 -13.51 17.46 -8.70
N LYS A 143 -12.45 18.27 -8.57
CA LYS A 143 -11.93 18.66 -7.24
C LYS A 143 -12.96 19.41 -6.41
N GLY A 144 -12.96 19.12 -5.11
CA GLY A 144 -13.92 19.68 -4.15
C GLY A 144 -15.33 19.11 -4.28
N THR A 145 -15.54 18.11 -5.14
CA THR A 145 -16.84 17.45 -5.32
C THR A 145 -16.68 15.93 -5.31
N ARG A 146 -17.81 15.22 -5.46
CA ARG A 146 -17.86 13.78 -5.73
C ARG A 146 -18.38 13.50 -7.14
N ASN A 147 -18.21 14.44 -8.07
CA ASN A 147 -18.65 14.28 -9.46
C ASN A 147 -17.56 13.55 -10.25
N LEU A 148 -17.86 12.32 -10.66
CA LEU A 148 -16.96 11.50 -11.45
C LEU A 148 -17.41 11.50 -12.91
N THR A 149 -16.55 11.94 -13.82
CA THR A 149 -16.76 11.83 -15.25
C THR A 149 -15.96 10.65 -15.81
N ILE A 150 -16.65 9.78 -16.54
CA ILE A 150 -16.16 8.54 -17.12
C ILE A 150 -16.20 8.67 -18.64
N ILE A 151 -15.06 8.48 -19.27
CA ILE A 151 -14.91 8.46 -20.72
C ILE A 151 -14.30 7.10 -21.07
N GLU A 152 -15.06 6.27 -21.78
CA GLU A 152 -14.58 5.01 -22.34
C GLU A 152 -14.86 5.05 -23.84
N THR A 153 -13.84 4.83 -24.67
CA THR A 153 -13.94 5.11 -26.10
C THR A 153 -12.93 4.34 -26.94
N THR A 154 -13.30 4.06 -28.20
CA THR A 154 -12.39 3.66 -29.27
C THR A 154 -12.12 4.81 -30.25
N GLY A 155 -12.83 5.94 -30.10
CA GLY A 155 -12.80 7.07 -31.04
C GLY A 155 -11.48 7.85 -31.08
N LEU A 156 -10.56 7.59 -30.15
CA LEU A 156 -9.21 8.18 -30.14
C LEU A 156 -8.14 7.26 -30.75
N ASN A 157 -8.48 6.03 -31.12
CA ASN A 157 -7.50 5.04 -31.60
C ASN A 157 -6.83 5.43 -32.93
N ASN A 158 -7.41 6.37 -33.68
CA ASN A 158 -6.78 6.90 -34.90
C ASN A 158 -5.72 7.97 -34.61
N LEU A 159 -5.64 8.45 -33.37
CA LEU A 159 -4.68 9.49 -32.96
C LEU A 159 -3.38 8.90 -32.36
N PHE A 160 -3.35 7.60 -32.09
CA PHE A 160 -2.17 6.91 -31.57
C PHE A 160 -2.15 5.43 -31.99
N SER A 161 -0.97 4.82 -32.09
CA SER A 161 -0.88 3.39 -32.38
C SER A 161 -0.84 2.58 -31.09
N ALA A 162 -1.97 1.97 -30.72
CA ALA A 162 -2.00 1.02 -29.61
C ALA A 162 -0.99 -0.13 -29.85
N ASP A 163 -0.90 -0.67 -31.07
CA ASP A 163 0.02 -1.78 -31.38
C ASP A 163 1.47 -1.43 -31.11
N LEU A 164 1.89 -0.21 -31.48
CA LEU A 164 3.22 0.26 -31.18
C LEU A 164 3.47 0.35 -29.66
N LEU A 165 2.51 0.90 -28.89
CA LEU A 165 2.66 1.02 -27.44
C LEU A 165 2.82 -0.34 -26.76
N PHE A 166 1.99 -1.31 -27.14
CA PHE A 166 2.04 -2.66 -26.59
C PHE A 166 3.29 -3.43 -27.05
N SER A 167 3.76 -3.24 -28.28
CA SER A 167 5.02 -3.85 -28.76
C SER A 167 6.25 -3.39 -27.98
N GLN A 168 6.16 -2.25 -27.28
CA GLN A 168 7.24 -1.66 -26.48
C GLN A 168 7.04 -1.82 -24.97
N GLN A 169 5.97 -2.52 -24.54
CA GLN A 169 5.56 -2.58 -23.14
C GLN A 169 6.65 -3.07 -22.19
N ASP A 170 7.51 -3.98 -22.66
CA ASP A 170 8.57 -4.57 -21.82
C ASP A 170 9.58 -3.54 -21.32
N SER A 171 9.76 -2.44 -22.07
CA SER A 171 10.63 -1.34 -21.68
C SER A 171 9.99 -0.32 -20.74
N LEU A 172 8.68 -0.45 -20.47
CA LEU A 172 7.97 0.45 -19.57
C LEU A 172 8.14 0.03 -18.11
N ASP A 173 8.16 1.04 -17.23
CA ASP A 173 8.05 0.84 -15.80
C ASP A 173 6.71 0.18 -15.43
N ILE A 174 6.72 -0.60 -14.36
CA ILE A 174 5.51 -1.18 -13.78
C ILE A 174 4.72 -0.06 -13.08
N ILE A 175 3.41 -0.02 -13.32
CA ILE A 175 2.49 0.90 -12.64
C ILE A 175 2.39 0.56 -11.14
N ASP A 176 2.17 1.57 -10.29
CA ASP A 176 1.81 1.31 -8.90
C ASP A 176 0.43 0.63 -8.84
N HIS A 177 0.32 -0.40 -7.99
CA HIS A 177 -0.90 -1.17 -7.78
C HIS A 177 -2.12 -0.26 -7.55
N ALA A 178 -1.99 0.76 -6.69
CA ALA A 178 -3.08 1.70 -6.41
C ALA A 178 -3.60 2.47 -7.64
N ASN A 179 -2.77 2.67 -8.67
CA ASN A 179 -3.15 3.36 -9.90
C ASN A 179 -3.84 2.43 -10.90
N GLN A 180 -3.44 1.16 -10.98
CA GLN A 180 -4.12 0.15 -11.79
C GLN A 180 -5.49 -0.20 -11.18
N PHE A 181 -5.52 -0.41 -9.86
CA PHE A 181 -6.72 -0.75 -9.08
C PHE A 181 -7.39 0.51 -8.53
N TRP A 182 -7.74 1.41 -9.45
CA TRP A 182 -8.18 2.78 -9.18
C TRP A 182 -9.45 2.90 -8.34
N TYR A 183 -10.31 1.89 -8.31
CA TYR A 183 -11.63 1.94 -7.67
C TYR A 183 -11.51 2.27 -6.18
N ALA A 184 -10.45 1.81 -5.53
CA ALA A 184 -10.21 2.06 -4.14
C ALA A 184 -9.93 3.56 -3.86
N LYS A 185 -9.46 4.34 -4.84
CA LYS A 185 -9.27 5.80 -4.70
C LYS A 185 -10.58 6.56 -4.43
N ILE A 186 -11.71 6.02 -4.87
CA ILE A 186 -13.00 6.72 -4.84
C ILE A 186 -14.11 5.96 -4.11
N LEU A 187 -13.90 4.68 -3.80
CA LEU A 187 -14.86 3.81 -3.12
C LEU A 187 -14.33 3.37 -1.76
N GLN A 188 -15.25 3.22 -0.82
CA GLN A 188 -15.01 2.62 0.48
C GLN A 188 -15.22 1.11 0.37
N GLY A 189 -14.16 0.36 0.67
CA GLY A 189 -14.21 -1.09 0.74
C GLY A 189 -15.00 -1.60 1.96
N THR A 190 -15.60 -2.77 1.82
CA THR A 190 -16.33 -3.47 2.90
C THR A 190 -15.51 -4.64 3.40
N GLU A 191 -15.33 -4.77 4.72
CA GLU A 191 -14.66 -5.95 5.30
C GLU A 191 -15.54 -7.19 5.07
N ILE A 192 -14.89 -8.29 4.70
CA ILE A 192 -15.56 -9.57 4.51
C ILE A 192 -14.86 -10.68 5.30
N PRO A 193 -15.59 -11.73 5.73
CA PRO A 193 -14.99 -12.88 6.36
C PRO A 193 -13.92 -13.52 5.47
N SER A 194 -12.91 -14.12 6.10
CA SER A 194 -11.92 -14.90 5.34
C SER A 194 -12.55 -16.09 4.65
N PHE A 195 -12.11 -16.34 3.42
CA PHE A 195 -12.56 -17.48 2.61
C PHE A 195 -11.91 -18.81 3.03
N GLU A 196 -10.87 -18.81 3.86
CA GLU A 196 -10.25 -20.04 4.35
C GLU A 196 -10.00 -20.05 5.88
N PRO A 197 -10.37 -21.12 6.59
CA PRO A 197 -9.99 -21.30 7.99
C PRO A 197 -8.50 -21.65 8.08
N GLN A 198 -7.68 -20.72 8.57
CA GLN A 198 -6.25 -20.99 8.77
C GLN A 198 -6.00 -21.72 10.09
N GLY A 199 -5.39 -22.90 9.99
CA GLY A 199 -5.05 -23.74 11.13
C GLY A 199 -3.89 -23.16 11.94
N VAL A 200 -4.03 -23.14 13.27
CA VAL A 200 -2.91 -22.98 14.19
C VAL A 200 -2.12 -24.29 14.17
N VAL A 201 -1.06 -24.34 13.37
CA VAL A 201 -0.04 -25.39 13.48
C VAL A 201 0.95 -24.93 14.55
N SER A 202 1.50 -25.84 15.37
CA SER A 202 2.44 -25.51 16.45
C SER A 202 3.46 -24.44 16.03
N GLY A 203 3.48 -23.32 16.76
CA GLY A 203 4.40 -22.20 16.50
C GLY A 203 4.03 -21.29 15.32
N LYS A 204 2.87 -21.45 14.68
CA LYS A 204 2.40 -20.58 13.57
C LYS A 204 0.96 -20.09 13.80
N SER A 205 0.70 -18.82 13.49
CA SER A 205 -0.65 -18.25 13.47
C SER A 205 -0.81 -17.31 12.30
N ASP A 206 -1.77 -17.63 11.42
CA ASP A 206 -2.04 -16.83 10.24
C ASP A 206 -3.30 -15.97 10.47
N ARG A 207 -3.24 -14.71 10.03
CA ARG A 207 -4.27 -13.70 10.20
C ARG A 207 -4.63 -13.12 8.83
N PRO A 208 -5.80 -13.48 8.26
CA PRO A 208 -6.25 -12.93 7.00
C PRO A 208 -6.96 -11.58 7.20
N TYR A 209 -6.73 -10.66 6.26
CA TYR A 209 -7.40 -9.37 6.15
C TYR A 209 -7.99 -9.26 4.75
N ASN A 210 -9.30 -9.02 4.66
CA ASN A 210 -10.02 -9.05 3.40
C ASN A 210 -10.97 -7.87 3.26
N ILE A 211 -10.98 -7.25 2.09
CA ILE A 211 -11.91 -6.17 1.73
C ILE A 211 -12.50 -6.48 0.36
N SER A 212 -13.78 -6.15 0.15
CA SER A 212 -14.41 -6.12 -1.16
C SER A 212 -14.81 -4.70 -1.58
N TYR A 213 -14.83 -4.48 -2.89
CA TYR A 213 -15.31 -3.27 -3.53
C TYR A 213 -16.37 -3.64 -4.56
N SER A 214 -17.55 -3.02 -4.45
CA SER A 214 -18.61 -3.14 -5.46
C SER A 214 -18.43 -2.03 -6.49
N VAL A 215 -18.11 -2.41 -7.73
CA VAL A 215 -17.84 -1.44 -8.81
C VAL A 215 -18.31 -2.02 -10.13
N GLY A 216 -18.94 -1.20 -10.99
CA GLY A 216 -19.32 -1.62 -12.34
C GLY A 216 -20.30 -2.80 -12.42
N GLY A 217 -21.06 -3.05 -11.35
CA GLY A 217 -21.99 -4.18 -11.23
C GLY A 217 -21.33 -5.51 -10.82
N GLY A 218 -20.02 -5.53 -10.55
CA GLY A 218 -19.30 -6.68 -10.03
C GLY A 218 -18.56 -6.38 -8.72
N ASN A 219 -17.83 -7.38 -8.22
CA ASN A 219 -17.04 -7.27 -7.00
C ASN A 219 -15.56 -7.53 -7.26
N ILE A 220 -14.71 -6.73 -6.63
CA ILE A 220 -13.27 -6.93 -6.59
C ILE A 220 -12.85 -7.12 -5.13
N TYR A 221 -11.98 -8.08 -4.90
CA TYR A 221 -11.55 -8.50 -3.57
C TYR A 221 -10.06 -8.24 -3.41
N GLU A 222 -9.67 -7.68 -2.28
CA GLU A 222 -8.28 -7.57 -1.85
C GLU A 222 -8.07 -8.38 -0.59
N GLU A 223 -6.97 -9.12 -0.54
CA GLU A 223 -6.59 -10.00 0.56
C GLU A 223 -5.12 -9.82 0.92
N MET A 224 -4.82 -9.84 2.22
CA MET A 224 -3.47 -10.01 2.77
C MET A 224 -3.50 -10.98 3.95
N VAL A 225 -2.58 -11.93 3.99
CA VAL A 225 -2.40 -12.86 5.10
C VAL A 225 -1.09 -12.55 5.81
N ILE A 226 -1.19 -12.28 7.11
CA ILE A 226 -0.03 -12.08 7.98
C ILE A 226 0.21 -13.35 8.79
N ARG A 227 1.40 -13.93 8.65
CA ARG A 227 1.84 -15.06 9.47
C ARG A 227 2.69 -14.56 10.63
N HIS A 228 2.32 -15.02 11.82
CA HIS A 228 3.09 -14.92 13.05
C HIS A 228 3.73 -16.28 13.31
N TYR A 229 4.96 -16.25 13.78
CA TYR A 229 5.78 -17.44 13.93
C TYR A 229 6.62 -17.36 15.19
N ILE A 230 6.70 -18.48 15.92
CA ILE A 230 7.67 -18.71 16.99
C ILE A 230 8.33 -20.07 16.75
N GLU A 231 9.65 -20.09 16.71
CA GLU A 231 10.46 -21.29 16.81
C GLU A 231 11.45 -21.17 17.95
N GLY A 232 11.83 -22.30 18.53
CA GLY A 232 12.85 -22.34 19.56
C GLY A 232 13.14 -23.78 19.98
N PRO A 233 14.09 -23.96 20.91
CA PRO A 233 14.40 -25.27 21.43
C PRO A 233 13.23 -25.80 22.27
N THR A 234 12.98 -27.10 22.19
CA THR A 234 11.99 -27.79 23.03
C THR A 234 12.49 -28.02 24.46
N SER A 235 13.78 -27.77 24.71
CA SER A 235 14.41 -27.83 26.03
C SER A 235 15.49 -26.76 26.22
N LEU A 236 15.54 -26.13 27.39
CA LEU A 236 16.58 -25.20 27.82
C LEU A 236 17.37 -25.82 28.97
N ASP A 237 18.69 -25.71 28.91
CA ASP A 237 19.55 -25.95 30.06
C ASP A 237 20.14 -24.62 30.59
N THR A 238 21.10 -24.70 31.52
CA THR A 238 21.82 -23.53 32.04
C THR A 238 22.51 -22.68 30.97
N SER A 239 22.86 -23.24 29.81
CA SER A 239 23.42 -22.49 28.66
C SER A 239 22.38 -21.59 27.98
N GLY A 240 21.09 -21.87 28.21
CA GLY A 240 19.96 -21.14 27.64
C GLY A 240 19.66 -21.58 26.21
N GLY A 241 18.85 -20.80 25.52
CA GLY A 241 18.43 -21.13 24.16
C GLY A 241 17.74 -19.97 23.48
N THR A 242 17.67 -20.06 22.16
CA THR A 242 17.27 -18.94 21.30
C THR A 242 15.93 -19.23 20.66
N PHE A 243 15.01 -18.31 20.84
CA PHE A 243 13.69 -18.31 20.24
C PHE A 243 13.64 -17.25 19.16
N THR A 244 13.26 -17.63 17.95
CA THR A 244 13.10 -16.73 16.83
C THR A 244 11.61 -16.49 16.59
N THR A 245 11.25 -15.22 16.52
CA THR A 245 9.88 -14.77 16.30
C THR A 245 9.83 -13.95 15.01
N LYS A 246 8.82 -14.19 14.18
CA LYS A 246 8.66 -13.48 12.90
C LYS A 246 7.21 -13.08 12.70
N MET A 247 7.01 -11.86 12.19
CA MET A 247 5.74 -11.43 11.60
C MET A 247 5.99 -11.07 10.15
N TYR A 248 5.28 -11.70 9.21
CA TYR A 248 5.52 -11.49 7.80
C TYR A 248 4.28 -11.62 6.92
N VAL A 249 4.32 -11.00 5.75
CA VAL A 249 3.28 -11.15 4.72
C VAL A 249 3.47 -12.53 4.07
N LEU A 250 2.57 -13.46 4.38
CA LEU A 250 2.57 -14.82 3.84
C LEU A 250 2.09 -14.83 2.39
N SER A 251 0.99 -14.13 2.14
CA SER A 251 0.37 -14.00 0.83
C SER A 251 -0.41 -12.69 0.77
N GLN A 252 -0.64 -12.23 -0.45
CA GLN A 252 -1.57 -11.16 -0.76
C GLN A 252 -2.05 -11.34 -2.19
N ARG A 253 -3.23 -10.81 -2.49
CA ARG A 253 -3.78 -10.83 -3.83
C ARG A 253 -4.91 -9.83 -3.99
N THR A 254 -5.16 -9.47 -5.24
CA THR A 254 -6.38 -8.81 -5.68
C THR A 254 -7.01 -9.70 -6.71
N TRP A 255 -8.32 -9.93 -6.64
CA TRP A 255 -8.99 -10.86 -7.54
C TRP A 255 -10.45 -10.53 -7.75
N SER A 256 -11.04 -11.03 -8.84
CA SER A 256 -12.46 -10.85 -9.14
C SER A 256 -13.04 -11.97 -9.97
N TYR A 257 -14.23 -12.47 -9.58
CA TYR A 257 -15.02 -13.36 -10.44
C TYR A 257 -15.62 -12.64 -11.65
N ASP A 258 -15.88 -11.34 -11.53
CA ASP A 258 -16.55 -10.53 -12.56
C ASP A 258 -15.56 -9.86 -13.53
N TYR A 259 -14.29 -9.78 -13.13
CA TYR A 259 -13.20 -9.08 -13.82
C TYR A 259 -11.88 -9.87 -13.73
N SER A 260 -11.84 -11.09 -14.26
CA SER A 260 -10.67 -11.98 -14.14
C SER A 260 -9.36 -11.41 -14.70
N GLY A 261 -9.43 -10.40 -15.59
CA GLY A 261 -8.25 -9.67 -16.08
C GLY A 261 -7.59 -8.76 -15.03
N LEU A 262 -8.20 -8.60 -13.85
CA LEU A 262 -7.68 -7.82 -12.74
C LEU A 262 -6.96 -8.66 -11.68
N ASP A 263 -6.89 -9.98 -11.83
CA ASP A 263 -6.24 -10.81 -10.82
C ASP A 263 -4.74 -10.48 -10.69
N SER A 264 -4.26 -10.32 -9.47
CA SER A 264 -2.87 -9.95 -9.15
C SER A 264 -2.43 -10.57 -7.82
N ASN A 265 -1.12 -10.78 -7.66
CA ASN A 265 -0.49 -11.20 -6.40
C ASN A 265 -0.07 -10.02 -5.51
N SER A 266 -0.73 -8.86 -5.68
CA SER A 266 -0.55 -7.63 -4.92
C SER A 266 -1.87 -7.18 -4.30
N SER A 267 -1.81 -6.37 -3.25
CA SER A 267 -2.97 -5.69 -2.64
C SER A 267 -2.61 -4.26 -2.21
N ASN A 268 -3.60 -3.44 -1.83
CA ASN A 268 -3.34 -2.13 -1.21
C ASN A 268 -3.10 -2.21 0.30
N PHE A 269 -3.08 -3.41 0.90
CA PHE A 269 -2.81 -3.57 2.32
C PHE A 269 -1.35 -3.26 2.67
N GLN A 270 -1.18 -2.72 3.87
CA GLN A 270 0.09 -2.41 4.51
C GLN A 270 -0.04 -2.74 6.00
N VAL A 271 1.08 -3.12 6.62
CA VAL A 271 1.15 -3.44 8.04
C VAL A 271 2.25 -2.64 8.73
N GLY A 272 1.91 -1.91 9.79
CA GLY A 272 2.86 -1.10 10.57
C GLY A 272 3.08 0.32 10.03
N TYR A 273 2.22 0.82 9.14
CA TYR A 273 2.44 2.10 8.47
C TYR A 273 2.18 3.30 9.39
N PHE A 274 1.08 3.30 10.14
CA PHE A 274 0.67 4.47 10.94
C PHE A 274 1.05 4.39 12.40
N THR A 275 1.18 3.19 12.95
CA THR A 275 1.48 2.98 14.36
C THR A 275 2.77 2.20 14.53
N ASP A 276 3.41 2.39 15.67
CA ASP A 276 4.60 1.61 16.00
C ASP A 276 4.24 0.13 16.07
N THR A 277 4.98 -0.70 15.32
CA THR A 277 4.88 -2.15 15.43
C THR A 277 5.72 -2.64 16.60
N ARG A 278 5.16 -3.50 17.46
CA ARG A 278 5.82 -4.06 18.64
C ARG A 278 5.84 -5.57 18.59
N VAL A 279 6.98 -6.14 19.00
CA VAL A 279 7.13 -7.57 19.28
C VAL A 279 7.61 -7.69 20.72
N ASP A 280 6.71 -8.12 21.58
CA ASP A 280 6.87 -8.17 23.02
C ASP A 280 6.92 -9.63 23.47
N SER A 281 7.77 -9.96 24.45
CA SER A 281 7.87 -11.32 24.97
C SER A 281 8.02 -11.39 26.48
N TRP A 282 7.50 -12.47 27.07
CA TRP A 282 7.53 -12.76 28.51
C TRP A 282 7.90 -14.21 28.80
N THR A 283 8.69 -14.41 29.85
CA THR A 283 9.09 -15.74 30.35
C THR A 283 8.39 -16.11 31.65
N ASP A 284 8.17 -17.41 31.85
CA ASP A 284 7.74 -17.96 33.14
C ASP A 284 8.78 -17.78 34.27
N PRO A 285 8.38 -17.96 35.55
CA PRO A 285 9.30 -17.86 36.68
C PRO A 285 10.48 -18.82 36.56
N GLY A 286 11.64 -18.37 37.04
CA GLY A 286 12.91 -19.09 36.98
C GLY A 286 13.70 -18.88 35.69
N ASP A 287 13.10 -18.29 34.64
CA ASP A 287 13.79 -18.01 33.37
C ASP A 287 13.84 -16.51 33.09
N ALA A 288 14.88 -16.07 32.38
CA ALA A 288 15.08 -14.66 32.04
C ALA A 288 15.57 -14.48 30.60
N ILE A 289 15.14 -13.40 29.97
CA ILE A 289 15.65 -12.95 28.68
C ILE A 289 17.06 -12.40 28.90
N ARG A 290 18.06 -13.06 28.32
CA ARG A 290 19.48 -12.67 28.37
C ARG A 290 19.82 -11.66 27.29
N GLN A 291 19.24 -11.84 26.10
CA GLN A 291 19.43 -10.89 25.01
C GLN A 291 18.21 -10.83 24.10
N ILE A 292 18.07 -9.68 23.43
CA ILE A 292 17.12 -9.46 22.34
C ILE A 292 17.89 -8.93 21.12
N GLN A 293 17.58 -9.47 19.95
CA GLN A 293 18.10 -9.01 18.66
C GLN A 293 16.93 -8.73 17.73
N TRP A 294 17.05 -7.69 16.89
CA TRP A 294 16.02 -7.32 15.92
C TRP A 294 16.60 -7.11 14.53
N ASP A 295 15.83 -7.54 13.55
CA ASP A 295 16.09 -7.37 12.12
C ASP A 295 14.74 -7.30 11.38
N GLY A 296 14.81 -7.27 10.06
CA GLY A 296 13.66 -7.49 9.20
C GLY A 296 13.91 -7.07 7.77
N SER A 297 12.96 -7.40 6.91
CA SER A 297 12.87 -6.94 5.53
C SER A 297 11.58 -6.13 5.39
N TYR A 298 11.65 -4.82 5.51
CA TYR A 298 10.48 -3.94 5.51
C TYR A 298 10.72 -2.70 4.66
N GLN A 299 9.65 -1.99 4.32
CA GLN A 299 9.72 -0.69 3.64
C GLN A 299 9.80 0.44 4.68
N VAL A 300 10.39 1.57 4.28
CA VAL A 300 10.46 2.79 5.11
C VAL A 300 9.83 3.92 4.31
N ALA A 301 8.82 4.58 4.88
CA ALA A 301 8.19 5.73 4.25
C ALA A 301 9.20 6.89 4.11
N GLY A 302 9.08 7.65 3.01
CA GLY A 302 10.02 8.71 2.67
C GLY A 302 10.17 9.75 3.80
N GLY A 303 11.42 10.10 4.12
CA GLY A 303 11.74 11.11 5.14
C GLY A 303 11.72 10.60 6.59
N ILE A 304 11.33 9.35 6.85
CA ILE A 304 11.37 8.75 8.19
C ILE A 304 12.74 8.12 8.43
N LYS A 305 13.36 8.45 9.57
CA LYS A 305 14.56 7.75 10.04
C LYS A 305 14.13 6.44 10.70
N THR A 306 14.70 5.32 10.26
CA THR A 306 14.53 4.02 10.89
C THR A 306 14.95 4.12 12.35
N GLN A 307 14.00 3.94 13.27
CA GLN A 307 14.24 4.01 14.71
C GLN A 307 13.70 2.74 15.37
N PHE A 308 14.56 2.08 16.12
CA PHE A 308 14.20 0.94 16.95
C PHE A 308 14.29 1.33 18.42
N LYS A 309 13.30 0.92 19.22
CA LYS A 309 13.34 1.09 20.68
C LYS A 309 13.24 -0.26 21.36
N ILE A 310 14.05 -0.46 22.40
CA ILE A 310 14.01 -1.68 23.21
C ILE A 310 13.39 -1.34 24.55
N GLY A 311 12.33 -2.06 24.89
CA GLY A 311 11.69 -1.99 26.19
C GLY A 311 11.98 -3.25 26.99
N TYR A 312 12.03 -3.13 28.31
CA TYR A 312 12.15 -4.29 29.21
C TYR A 312 11.59 -3.98 30.60
N SER A 313 11.30 -5.03 31.37
CA SER A 313 11.00 -4.88 32.79
C SER A 313 11.71 -5.94 33.64
N LEU A 314 12.31 -5.46 34.74
CA LEU A 314 12.94 -6.29 35.75
C LEU A 314 11.87 -6.78 36.74
N LYS A 315 11.83 -8.09 36.96
CA LYS A 315 10.83 -8.74 37.82
C LYS A 315 11.53 -9.79 38.68
N SER A 316 10.96 -10.08 39.85
CA SER A 316 11.49 -11.13 40.70
C SER A 316 11.57 -12.45 39.93
N LYS A 317 12.71 -13.12 40.05
CA LYS A 317 12.97 -14.40 39.41
C LYS A 317 11.91 -15.46 39.77
N TYR A 318 11.36 -15.40 40.98
CA TYR A 318 10.52 -16.46 41.56
C TYR A 318 9.02 -16.21 41.50
N VAL A 319 8.61 -14.95 41.30
CA VAL A 319 7.20 -14.56 41.42
C VAL A 319 6.55 -14.52 40.03
N PRO A 320 5.40 -15.16 39.80
CA PRO A 320 4.64 -15.00 38.56
C PRO A 320 4.46 -13.54 38.15
N LEU A 321 4.45 -13.27 36.84
CA LEU A 321 4.21 -11.91 36.36
C LEU A 321 2.77 -11.51 36.68
N THR A 322 2.61 -10.45 37.47
CA THR A 322 1.30 -9.86 37.77
C THR A 322 0.92 -8.76 36.79
N SER A 323 1.88 -8.25 36.00
CA SER A 323 1.65 -7.34 34.88
C SER A 323 2.56 -7.68 33.72
N TYR A 324 2.02 -7.61 32.50
CA TYR A 324 2.72 -7.83 31.24
C TYR A 324 3.27 -6.52 30.64
N GLU A 325 3.47 -5.50 31.47
CA GLU A 325 3.93 -4.20 30.99
C GLU A 325 5.43 -4.22 30.64
N ILE A 326 5.74 -3.74 29.44
CA ILE A 326 7.10 -3.48 28.96
C ILE A 326 7.29 -1.97 28.90
N ASN A 327 8.25 -1.49 29.68
CA ASN A 327 8.60 -0.07 29.70
C ASN A 327 9.61 0.22 28.59
N TYR A 328 9.15 0.95 27.59
CA TYR A 328 10.00 1.52 26.55
C TYR A 328 10.58 2.86 27.05
N GLN A 329 11.61 2.79 27.90
CA GLN A 329 12.34 3.99 28.35
C GLN A 329 13.04 4.66 27.14
N PHE A 330 13.01 6.00 27.12
CA PHE A 330 13.30 6.82 25.94
C PHE A 330 14.81 6.98 25.65
N GLU A 331 15.10 7.29 24.39
CA GLU A 331 16.28 8.03 23.86
C GLU A 331 17.43 7.30 23.17
N THR A 332 17.58 5.97 23.26
CA THR A 332 18.61 5.29 22.44
C THR A 332 17.97 4.68 21.17
N PRO A 333 18.02 5.36 20.02
CA PRO A 333 17.70 4.72 18.75
C PRO A 333 18.76 3.66 18.48
N TYR A 334 18.33 2.44 18.25
CA TYR A 334 19.23 1.41 17.76
C TYR A 334 19.18 1.32 16.23
N THR A 335 20.19 0.69 15.62
CA THR A 335 20.18 0.31 14.21
C THR A 335 19.65 -1.11 14.04
N ALA A 336 19.18 -1.47 12.84
CA ALA A 336 18.84 -2.85 12.51
C ALA A 336 20.06 -3.77 12.70
N LYS A 337 19.83 -5.08 12.89
CA LYS A 337 20.87 -6.11 13.02
C LYS A 337 21.82 -5.90 14.21
N THR A 338 21.31 -5.27 15.26
CA THR A 338 22.03 -5.15 16.53
C THR A 338 21.26 -5.87 17.63
N LEU A 339 21.88 -5.98 18.80
CA LEU A 339 21.33 -6.69 19.94
C LEU A 339 21.48 -5.88 21.22
N LYS A 340 20.65 -6.22 22.20
CA LYS A 340 20.74 -5.73 23.58
C LYS A 340 20.90 -6.93 24.50
N VAL A 341 21.98 -6.92 25.29
CA VAL A 341 22.20 -7.85 26.39
C VAL A 341 21.68 -7.24 27.69
N PHE A 342 21.04 -8.07 28.50
CA PHE A 342 20.51 -7.71 29.81
C PHE A 342 21.38 -8.30 30.93
N ASP A 343 21.61 -7.50 31.97
CA ASP A 343 22.22 -8.00 33.20
C ASP A 343 21.15 -8.66 34.07
N ASN A 344 21.32 -9.96 34.32
CA ASN A 344 20.43 -10.79 35.13
C ASN A 344 21.15 -11.38 36.36
N SER A 345 22.20 -10.71 36.85
CA SER A 345 22.98 -11.15 38.01
C SER A 345 22.27 -10.95 39.36
N GLY A 346 21.23 -10.10 39.41
CA GLY A 346 20.48 -9.77 40.62
C GLY A 346 19.30 -10.70 40.93
N SER A 347 18.57 -10.39 42.01
CA SER A 347 17.33 -11.08 42.40
C SER A 347 16.13 -10.76 41.50
N ASN A 348 16.17 -9.60 40.85
CA ASN A 348 15.28 -9.23 39.77
C ASN A 348 16.00 -9.45 38.44
N VAL A 349 15.32 -10.11 37.51
CA VAL A 349 15.84 -10.47 36.19
C VAL A 349 14.90 -9.96 35.11
N THR A 350 15.39 -9.84 33.89
CA THR A 350 14.60 -9.39 32.74
C THR A 350 13.67 -10.50 32.30
N ARG A 351 12.39 -10.38 32.65
CA ARG A 351 11.36 -11.38 32.33
C ARG A 351 10.34 -10.91 31.30
N ALA A 352 10.44 -9.64 30.92
CA ALA A 352 9.70 -9.06 29.82
C ALA A 352 10.66 -8.19 29.02
N ALA A 353 10.68 -8.36 27.70
CA ALA A 353 11.44 -7.51 26.79
C ALA A 353 10.74 -7.43 25.44
N GLY A 354 10.96 -6.36 24.71
CA GLY A 354 10.34 -6.18 23.41
C GLY A 354 11.06 -5.17 22.54
N THR A 355 10.81 -5.27 21.25
CA THR A 355 11.29 -4.34 20.23
C THR A 355 10.12 -3.56 19.66
N LYS A 356 10.31 -2.26 19.53
CA LYS A 356 9.41 -1.35 18.84
C LYS A 356 10.04 -0.84 17.55
N TYR A 357 9.42 -1.18 16.43
CA TYR A 357 9.67 -0.64 15.10
C TYR A 357 8.84 0.63 14.95
N SER A 358 9.47 1.74 14.56
CA SER A 358 8.77 3.02 14.49
C SER A 358 7.74 3.06 13.36
N SER A 359 6.65 3.79 13.56
CA SER A 359 5.63 4.05 12.54
C SER A 359 6.26 4.46 11.20
N GLY A 360 5.75 3.90 10.12
CA GLY A 360 6.25 4.11 8.76
C GLY A 360 7.38 3.18 8.36
N MET A 361 7.79 2.26 9.24
CA MET A 361 8.42 1.01 8.88
C MET A 361 7.32 -0.03 8.70
N TYR A 362 7.11 -0.55 7.48
CA TYR A 362 5.91 -1.33 7.16
C TYR A 362 6.16 -2.51 6.24
N LEU A 363 5.25 -3.48 6.30
CA LEU A 363 5.18 -4.61 5.37
C LEU A 363 4.10 -4.34 4.32
N LYS A 364 4.42 -4.55 3.05
CA LYS A 364 3.51 -4.44 1.91
C LYS A 364 3.57 -5.69 1.02
N ASN A 365 4.78 -6.23 0.82
CA ASN A 365 5.02 -7.30 -0.14
C ASN A 365 5.24 -8.65 0.56
N THR A 366 4.84 -9.73 -0.11
CA THR A 366 5.11 -11.11 0.32
C THR A 366 6.59 -11.32 0.67
N GLY A 367 6.85 -11.97 1.80
CA GLY A 367 8.20 -12.25 2.29
C GLY A 367 8.87 -11.11 3.06
N GLN A 368 8.25 -9.92 3.14
CA GLN A 368 8.70 -8.86 4.04
C GLN A 368 8.40 -9.23 5.49
N THR A 369 9.33 -8.92 6.41
CA THR A 369 9.34 -9.41 7.79
C THR A 369 9.66 -8.31 8.82
N PHE A 370 9.11 -8.49 10.02
CA PHE A 370 9.70 -8.01 11.26
C PHE A 370 10.19 -9.22 12.07
N ASP A 371 11.48 -9.25 12.35
CA ASP A 371 12.14 -10.40 12.97
C ASP A 371 12.74 -10.01 14.33
N VAL A 372 12.37 -10.75 15.38
CA VAL A 372 12.93 -10.57 16.71
C VAL A 372 13.35 -11.90 17.29
N THR A 373 14.57 -11.95 17.81
CA THR A 373 15.14 -13.13 18.44
C THR A 373 15.35 -12.84 19.92
N PHE A 374 14.88 -13.75 20.77
CA PHE A 374 15.04 -13.71 22.22
C PHE A 374 15.92 -14.88 22.66
N THR A 375 17.02 -14.62 23.35
CA THR A 375 17.75 -15.69 24.04
C THR A 375 17.32 -15.73 25.49
N VAL A 376 16.79 -16.87 25.90
CA VAL A 376 16.27 -17.12 27.24
C VAL A 376 17.26 -18.03 27.97
N GLY A 377 17.56 -17.68 29.21
CA GLY A 377 18.35 -18.50 30.10
C GLY A 377 17.49 -19.16 31.17
N HIS A 378 17.80 -20.42 31.47
CA HIS A 378 17.34 -21.06 32.69
C HIS A 378 18.15 -20.57 33.89
N TYR A 379 17.46 -20.28 35.00
CA TYR A 379 18.09 -19.92 36.26
C TYR A 379 17.52 -20.68 37.46
N ASP A 380 16.28 -21.21 37.39
CA ASP A 380 15.67 -22.01 38.45
C ASP A 380 14.38 -22.72 37.96
N THR A 381 13.90 -23.65 38.78
CA THR A 381 12.62 -24.35 38.66
C THR A 381 12.53 -25.19 37.38
N ASN A 382 12.86 -26.47 37.52
CA ASN A 382 12.85 -27.41 36.42
C ASN A 382 11.42 -27.86 36.14
N LYS A 383 10.86 -27.44 35.00
CA LYS A 383 9.49 -27.77 34.57
C LYS A 383 9.24 -27.37 33.12
N GLN A 384 8.09 -27.77 32.61
CA GLN A 384 7.51 -27.17 31.41
C GLN A 384 7.21 -25.68 31.66
N LYS A 385 7.66 -24.82 30.73
CA LYS A 385 7.49 -23.38 30.75
C LYS A 385 7.06 -22.88 29.38
N GLU A 386 6.57 -21.65 29.34
CA GLU A 386 6.20 -20.99 28.10
C GLU A 386 6.99 -19.71 27.85
N LEU A 387 7.26 -19.45 26.58
CA LEU A 387 7.62 -18.13 26.08
C LEU A 387 6.36 -17.54 25.44
N TYR A 388 5.85 -16.47 26.03
CA TYR A 388 4.72 -15.72 25.48
C TYR A 388 5.27 -14.65 24.53
N VAL A 389 4.61 -14.48 23.38
CA VAL A 389 4.94 -13.42 22.41
C VAL A 389 3.66 -12.73 21.96
N THR A 390 3.71 -11.41 21.96
CA THR A 390 2.65 -10.55 21.47
C THR A 390 3.17 -9.65 20.37
N TRP A 391 2.48 -9.64 19.23
CA TRP A 391 2.67 -8.65 18.18
C TRP A 391 1.56 -7.61 18.27
N THR A 392 1.93 -6.33 18.26
CA THR A 392 1.00 -5.21 18.11
C THR A 392 1.37 -4.43 16.86
N TYR A 393 0.42 -4.21 15.96
CA TYR A 393 0.66 -3.56 14.67
C TYR A 393 -0.62 -2.93 14.15
N ASP A 394 -0.56 -1.95 13.25
CA ASP A 394 -1.73 -1.56 12.47
C ASP A 394 -1.79 -2.30 11.15
N VAL A 395 -3.00 -2.58 10.71
CA VAL A 395 -3.29 -2.92 9.31
C VAL A 395 -3.94 -1.70 8.67
N TYR A 396 -3.57 -1.43 7.43
CA TYR A 396 -4.12 -0.33 6.68
C TYR A 396 -4.26 -0.69 5.21
N ASN A 397 -5.43 -0.43 4.64
CA ASN A 397 -5.58 -0.40 3.20
C ASN A 397 -5.39 1.05 2.69
N GLY A 398 -4.34 1.25 1.90
CA GLY A 398 -3.90 2.51 1.30
C GLY A 398 -5.01 3.44 0.82
N GLN A 399 -6.01 2.82 0.21
CA GLN A 399 -7.02 3.47 -0.59
C GLN A 399 -8.41 3.40 0.07
N SER A 400 -8.61 2.50 1.04
CA SER A 400 -9.83 2.45 1.84
C SER A 400 -9.53 2.75 3.32
N PRO A 401 -9.25 4.02 3.69
CA PRO A 401 -8.81 4.38 5.03
C PRO A 401 -9.86 4.13 6.12
N TYR A 402 -11.13 4.05 5.75
CA TYR A 402 -12.25 3.77 6.64
C TYR A 402 -12.71 2.30 6.59
N ALA A 403 -11.93 1.41 5.98
CA ALA A 403 -12.24 -0.01 6.03
C ALA A 403 -12.18 -0.53 7.48
N PRO A 404 -13.17 -1.30 7.95
CA PRO A 404 -13.14 -1.90 9.28
C PRO A 404 -11.92 -2.83 9.53
N ALA A 405 -11.36 -3.40 8.46
CA ALA A 405 -10.12 -4.16 8.51
C ALA A 405 -8.93 -3.32 9.01
N ASN A 406 -8.97 -1.99 8.87
CA ASN A 406 -7.92 -1.10 9.31
C ASN A 406 -7.82 -0.99 10.83
N GLY A 407 -6.70 -0.41 11.28
CA GLY A 407 -6.47 -0.08 12.68
C GLY A 407 -5.57 -1.08 13.40
N THR A 408 -5.34 -0.82 14.68
CA THR A 408 -4.44 -1.61 15.50
C THR A 408 -4.99 -3.01 15.75
N LYS A 409 -4.13 -4.00 15.57
CA LYS A 409 -4.35 -5.43 15.79
C LYS A 409 -3.33 -5.94 16.80
N THR A 410 -3.72 -7.01 17.49
CA THR A 410 -2.85 -7.73 18.41
C THR A 410 -2.93 -9.21 18.11
N SER A 411 -1.78 -9.89 18.05
CA SER A 411 -1.69 -11.34 17.94
C SER A 411 -0.88 -11.87 19.12
N ASN A 412 -1.38 -12.91 19.77
CA ASN A 412 -0.73 -13.53 20.93
C ASN A 412 -0.45 -14.99 20.61
N MET A 413 0.74 -15.46 20.94
CA MET A 413 1.13 -16.87 20.83
C MET A 413 2.00 -17.25 22.02
N SER A 414 2.05 -18.54 22.34
CA SER A 414 3.04 -19.09 23.25
C SER A 414 3.78 -20.26 22.62
N PHE A 415 5.00 -20.50 23.09
CA PHE A 415 5.82 -21.64 22.73
C PHE A 415 6.23 -22.38 24.00
N SER A 416 5.89 -23.67 24.06
CA SER A 416 6.14 -24.50 25.24
C SER A 416 7.48 -25.21 25.13
N TYR A 417 8.29 -25.17 26.19
CA TYR A 417 9.59 -25.84 26.28
C TYR A 417 9.83 -26.37 27.70
N TYR A 418 10.68 -27.37 27.83
CA TYR A 418 11.13 -27.85 29.14
C TYR A 418 12.36 -27.06 29.59
N SER A 419 12.40 -26.55 30.81
CA SER A 419 13.54 -25.78 31.34
C SER A 419 14.20 -26.58 32.45
N SER A 420 15.52 -26.81 32.41
CA SER A 420 16.23 -27.75 33.29
C SER A 420 17.63 -27.37 33.74
#